data_AF-A0A2N0ZB60-F1
#
_entry.id   AF-A0A2N0ZB60-F1
#
_cell.length_a   1.000
_cell.length_b   1.000
_cell.length_c   1.000
_cell.angle_alpha   90.00
_cell.angle_beta   90.00
_cell.angle_gamma   90.00
#
_symmetry.space_group_name_H-M   'P 1'
#
loop_
_entity.id
_entity.type
_entity.pdbx_description
1 polymer ?
#
loop_
_entity_poly.entity_id
_entity_poly.type
_entity_poly.pdbx_seq_one_letter_code
_entity_poly.pdbx_strand_id
1 'polypeptide(L)'
;MSQLMNSNIKMTSLDIAQLTGKQHKNVMADIRKEIKELGEEVGQLIFQPSSYINSQNKEHPCFSFGKDGAMQLALKYDAKTRFKVIQRIEELENSYRPYIRPSEQEIKRMNAEARLENARVRKANTYLKLSNVDTLSKEYKSILVAKASETLSGEKILPYAKSEQQTYSAKNLGEMFGVSPQRIGLITNKHNLKIEEYGEWYRDKSRYSSKEIDSFRYFDSVIPRLEEILGVDKSS
;
A
#
# COMPACT_ATOMS: atom_id res chain seq x y z
N MET A 1 -0.88 28.86 5.48
CA MET A 1 -0.08 29.74 6.35
C MET A 1 0.82 28.85 7.19
N SER A 2 2.14 28.94 6.98
CA SER A 2 3.12 28.18 7.77
C SER A 2 3.03 28.66 9.20
N GLN A 3 2.43 27.84 10.06
CA GLN A 3 2.44 28.04 11.49
C GLN A 3 3.89 27.82 11.92
N LEU A 4 4.66 28.92 12.01
CA LEU A 4 5.95 28.95 12.68
C LEU A 4 5.72 28.34 14.06
N MET A 5 6.01 27.05 14.20
CA MET A 5 6.11 26.40 15.48
C MET A 5 7.30 27.04 16.17
N ASN A 6 7.04 28.13 16.90
CA ASN A 6 7.91 28.54 17.99
C ASN A 6 7.84 27.42 19.02
N SER A 7 8.58 26.34 18.76
CA SER A 7 8.98 25.41 19.79
C SER A 7 9.68 26.26 20.84
N ASN A 8 9.03 26.47 21.98
CA ASN A 8 9.52 27.30 23.09
C ASN A 8 10.63 26.54 23.82
N ILE A 9 11.65 26.13 23.05
CA ILE A 9 12.83 25.44 23.51
C ILE A 9 13.60 26.43 24.33
N LYS A 10 13.79 26.10 25.59
CA LYS A 10 14.62 26.88 26.51
C LYS A 10 15.80 26.03 26.95
N MET A 11 16.97 26.63 26.88
CA MET A 11 18.21 26.12 27.44
C MET A 11 18.79 27.17 28.36
N THR A 12 19.66 26.74 29.25
CA THR A 12 20.37 27.59 30.19
C THR A 12 21.87 27.52 29.98
N SER A 13 22.57 28.51 30.54
CA SER A 13 24.03 28.47 30.64
C SER A 13 24.57 27.21 31.36
N LEU A 14 23.76 26.54 32.19
CA LEU A 14 24.14 25.26 32.83
C LEU A 14 24.08 24.10 31.84
N ASP A 15 23.06 24.05 31.00
CA ASP A 15 22.95 23.03 29.94
C ASP A 15 24.17 23.10 29.02
N ILE A 16 24.58 24.32 28.65
CA ILE A 16 25.79 24.56 27.87
C ILE A 16 27.03 24.10 28.64
N ALA A 17 27.18 24.45 29.91
CA ALA A 17 28.31 23.99 30.73
C ALA A 17 28.39 22.45 30.78
N GLN A 18 27.26 21.77 30.93
CA GLN A 18 27.18 20.31 30.97
C GLN A 18 27.51 19.67 29.61
N LEU A 19 26.97 20.19 28.51
CA LEU A 19 27.22 19.65 27.16
C LEU A 19 28.69 19.85 26.74
N THR A 20 29.23 21.03 27.03
CA THR A 20 30.59 21.43 26.63
C THR A 20 31.67 20.90 27.55
N GLY A 21 31.33 20.56 28.81
CA GLY A 21 32.31 20.26 29.85
C GLY A 21 33.07 21.49 30.37
N LYS A 22 32.66 22.71 29.97
CA LYS A 22 33.24 23.96 30.48
C LYS A 22 32.74 24.26 31.88
N GLN A 23 33.57 24.92 32.69
CA GLN A 23 33.11 25.48 33.96
C GLN A 23 32.00 26.50 33.72
N HIS A 24 30.90 26.43 34.49
CA HIS A 24 29.75 27.33 34.35
C HIS A 24 30.13 28.80 34.39
N LYS A 25 31.10 29.18 35.24
CA LYS A 25 31.63 30.56 35.32
C LYS A 25 32.20 31.07 33.98
N ASN A 26 32.82 30.19 33.18
CA ASN A 26 33.39 30.54 31.88
C ASN A 26 32.27 30.71 30.84
N VAL A 27 31.25 29.86 30.87
CA VAL A 27 30.07 30.00 30.01
C VAL A 27 29.33 31.32 30.32
N MET A 28 29.20 31.68 31.61
CA MET A 28 28.62 32.97 32.01
C MET A 28 29.46 34.15 31.51
N ALA A 29 30.79 34.04 31.48
CA ALA A 29 31.67 35.07 30.93
C ALA A 29 31.55 35.18 29.40
N ASP A 30 31.50 34.04 28.70
CA ASP A 30 31.29 33.98 27.25
C ASP A 30 29.96 34.66 26.87
N ILE A 31 28.87 34.39 27.60
CA ILE A 31 27.56 35.01 27.37
C ILE A 31 27.59 36.53 27.58
N ARG A 32 28.22 37.01 28.67
CA ARG A 32 28.33 38.47 28.90
C ARG A 32 29.14 39.16 27.79
N LYS A 33 30.19 38.51 27.31
CA LYS A 33 30.96 39.00 26.16
C LYS A 33 30.10 39.02 24.90
N GLU A 34 29.30 37.98 24.66
CA GLU A 34 28.38 37.91 23.53
C GLU A 34 27.33 39.02 23.57
N ILE A 35 26.73 39.28 24.73
CA ILE A 35 25.76 40.37 24.91
C ILE A 35 26.41 41.72 24.57
N LYS A 36 27.67 41.94 24.97
CA LYS A 36 28.41 43.16 24.65
C LYS A 36 28.73 43.28 23.16
N GLU A 37 29.10 42.18 22.50
CA GLU A 37 29.43 42.14 21.07
C GLU A 37 28.19 42.32 20.18
N LEU A 38 27.03 41.78 20.60
CA LEU A 38 25.74 41.94 19.92
C LEU A 38 25.07 43.30 20.18
N GLY A 39 25.54 44.03 21.19
CA GLY A 39 24.87 45.22 21.73
C GLY A 39 23.82 44.84 22.78
N GLU A 40 23.75 45.62 23.86
CA GLU A 40 22.95 45.28 25.04
C GLU A 40 21.45 45.09 24.73
N GLU A 41 20.88 45.89 23.83
CA GLU A 41 19.48 45.81 23.44
C GLU A 41 19.13 44.44 22.81
N VAL A 42 19.96 43.93 21.91
CA VAL A 42 19.73 42.65 21.23
C VAL A 42 20.19 41.48 22.10
N GLY A 43 21.37 41.61 22.72
CA GLY A 43 21.97 40.57 23.53
C GLY A 43 21.12 40.18 24.73
N GLN A 44 20.51 41.15 25.44
CA GLN A 44 19.66 40.87 26.60
C GLN A 44 18.31 40.24 26.23
N LEU A 45 17.81 40.47 25.01
CA LEU A 45 16.60 39.81 24.51
C LEU A 45 16.86 38.32 24.21
N ILE A 46 18.05 37.99 23.70
CA ILE A 46 18.47 36.63 23.39
C ILE A 46 18.85 35.87 24.68
N PHE A 47 19.65 36.50 25.55
CA PHE A 47 20.21 35.92 26.77
C PHE A 47 19.60 36.58 28.00
N GLN A 48 18.52 35.99 28.51
CA GLN A 48 17.78 36.54 29.65
C GLN A 48 18.40 36.11 30.98
N PRO A 49 18.67 37.04 31.92
CA PRO A 49 19.07 36.69 33.28
C PRO A 49 18.05 35.77 33.96
N SER A 50 18.55 34.76 34.66
CA SER A 50 17.75 33.78 35.40
C SER A 50 18.55 33.26 36.60
N SER A 51 18.00 32.29 37.32
CA SER A 51 18.65 31.68 38.48
C SER A 51 18.40 30.19 38.55
N TYR A 52 19.22 29.50 39.34
CA TYR A 52 19.06 28.09 39.67
C TYR A 52 19.44 27.83 41.12
N ILE A 53 18.91 26.75 41.68
CA ILE A 53 19.28 26.29 43.02
C ILE A 53 20.41 25.27 42.87
N ASN A 54 21.52 25.50 43.55
CA ASN A 54 22.65 24.57 43.56
C ASN A 54 22.45 23.41 44.53
N SER A 55 23.40 22.47 44.57
CA SER A 55 23.37 21.33 45.51
C SER A 55 23.43 21.72 47.00
N GLN A 56 23.81 22.95 47.32
CA GLN A 56 23.82 23.52 48.67
C GLN A 56 22.53 24.28 49.01
N ASN A 57 21.49 24.14 48.19
CA ASN A 57 20.21 24.84 48.33
C ASN A 57 20.33 26.38 48.30
N LYS A 58 21.34 26.90 47.60
CA LYS A 58 21.55 28.33 47.39
C LYS A 58 21.19 28.73 45.97
N GLU A 59 20.60 29.91 45.83
CA GLU A 59 20.29 30.50 44.54
C GLU A 59 21.56 31.08 43.90
N HIS A 60 21.79 30.74 42.64
CA HIS A 60 22.91 31.22 41.83
C HIS A 60 22.43 31.72 40.47
N PRO A 61 23.08 32.76 39.91
CA PRO A 61 22.67 33.34 38.64
C PRO A 61 23.02 32.42 37.46
N CYS A 62 22.16 32.41 36.45
CA CYS A 62 22.39 31.79 35.16
C CYS A 62 21.75 32.65 34.04
N PHE A 63 21.95 32.27 32.78
CA PHE A 63 21.17 32.81 31.66
C PHE A 63 20.25 31.75 31.09
N SER A 64 19.05 32.16 30.66
CA SER A 64 18.09 31.38 29.89
C SER A 64 17.98 31.94 28.47
N PHE A 65 17.93 31.07 27.47
CA PHE A 65 17.88 31.44 26.07
C PHE A 65 17.24 30.34 25.21
N GLY A 66 16.80 30.73 24.01
CA GLY A 66 16.22 29.80 23.04
C GLY A 66 17.26 29.11 22.16
N LYS A 67 16.77 28.45 21.10
CA LYS A 67 17.60 27.83 20.05
C LYS A 67 18.66 28.78 19.49
N ASP A 68 18.27 30.02 19.19
CA ASP A 68 19.18 30.99 18.56
C ASP A 68 20.33 31.37 19.49
N GLY A 69 20.05 31.60 20.78
CA GLY A 69 21.09 31.87 21.77
C GLY A 69 22.02 30.67 22.00
N ALA A 70 21.48 29.44 22.01
CA ALA A 70 22.28 28.23 22.11
C ALA A 70 23.20 28.05 20.89
N MET A 71 22.67 28.31 19.68
CA MET A 71 23.44 28.24 18.44
C MET A 71 24.53 29.32 18.39
N GLN A 72 24.23 30.55 18.80
CA GLN A 72 25.19 31.65 18.88
C GLN A 72 26.43 31.26 19.69
N LEU A 73 26.24 30.63 20.85
CA LEU A 73 27.34 30.12 21.68
C LEU A 73 28.07 28.95 21.03
N ALA A 74 27.33 28.01 20.43
CA ALA A 74 27.88 26.82 19.80
C ALA A 74 28.81 27.13 18.62
N LEU A 75 28.52 28.18 17.86
CA LEU A 75 29.34 28.62 16.72
C LEU A 75 30.76 29.02 17.14
N LYS A 76 30.97 29.48 18.37
CA LYS A 76 32.27 29.90 18.91
C LYS A 76 33.05 28.74 19.55
N TYR A 77 32.43 27.57 19.67
CA TYR A 77 33.03 26.40 20.30
C TYR A 77 33.65 25.44 19.27
N ASP A 78 34.49 24.53 19.75
CA ASP A 78 35.09 23.49 18.90
C ASP A 78 34.02 22.59 18.26
N ALA A 79 34.39 21.88 17.20
CA ALA A 79 33.47 21.07 16.41
C ALA A 79 32.71 20.02 17.24
N LYS A 80 33.37 19.38 18.20
CA LYS A 80 32.77 18.34 19.04
C LYS A 80 31.72 18.95 19.98
N THR A 81 32.04 20.09 20.55
CA THR A 81 31.13 20.82 21.44
C THR A 81 29.91 21.36 20.69
N ARG A 82 30.12 21.95 19.51
CA ARG A 82 29.03 22.45 18.66
C ARG A 82 28.07 21.32 18.28
N PHE A 83 28.59 20.16 17.89
CA PHE A 83 27.78 18.99 17.55
C PHE A 83 26.84 18.58 18.71
N LYS A 84 27.36 18.53 19.95
CA LYS A 84 26.53 18.20 21.13
C LYS A 84 25.41 19.20 21.39
N VAL A 85 25.66 20.49 21.17
CA VAL A 85 24.62 21.52 21.33
C VAL A 85 23.54 21.37 20.27
N ILE A 86 23.92 21.10 19.01
CA ILE A 86 22.97 20.84 17.92
C ILE A 86 22.11 19.62 18.25
N GLN A 87 22.72 18.51 18.67
CA GLN A 87 21.97 17.31 19.03
C GLN A 87 20.98 17.58 20.17
N ARG A 88 21.38 18.38 21.18
CA ARG A 88 20.47 18.75 22.27
C ARG A 88 19.29 19.58 21.79
N ILE A 89 19.51 20.51 20.85
CA ILE A 89 18.44 21.29 20.25
C ILE A 89 17.47 20.37 19.50
N GLU A 90 17.98 19.44 18.69
CA GLU A 90 17.15 18.47 17.95
C GLU A 90 16.33 17.57 18.89
N GLU A 91 16.92 17.10 20.00
CA GLU A 91 16.21 16.34 21.03
C GLU A 91 15.05 17.13 21.63
N LEU A 92 15.27 18.42 21.93
CA LEU A 92 14.23 19.30 22.46
C LEU A 92 13.15 19.57 21.40
N GLU A 93 13.53 19.80 20.14
CA GLU A 93 12.58 19.96 19.02
C GLU A 93 11.69 18.72 18.85
N ASN A 94 12.28 17.53 18.89
CA ASN A 94 11.57 16.26 18.76
C ASN A 94 10.64 15.99 19.94
N SER A 95 11.05 16.36 21.16
CA SER A 95 10.24 16.21 22.38
C SER A 95 9.00 17.13 22.37
N TYR A 96 9.12 18.29 21.72
CA TYR A 96 8.04 19.28 21.62
C TYR A 96 7.18 19.15 20.37
N ARG A 97 7.37 18.12 19.53
CA ARG A 97 6.53 17.90 18.35
C ARG A 97 5.07 17.69 18.83
N PRO A 98 4.16 18.67 18.65
CA PRO A 98 2.82 18.55 19.19
C PRO A 98 2.17 17.34 18.51
N TYR A 99 1.60 16.44 19.31
CA TYR A 99 0.76 15.38 18.79
C TYR A 99 -0.46 16.04 18.15
N ILE A 100 -0.40 16.25 16.84
CA ILE A 100 -1.53 16.75 16.07
C ILE A 100 -2.54 15.60 16.06
N ARG A 101 -3.56 15.70 16.92
CA ARG A 101 -4.72 14.80 16.85
C ARG A 101 -5.28 14.94 15.43
N PRO A 102 -5.40 13.84 14.66
CA PRO A 102 -6.09 13.89 13.39
C PRO A 102 -7.49 14.48 13.63
N SER A 103 -7.93 15.38 12.75
CA SER A 103 -9.25 15.96 12.83
C SER A 103 -10.32 14.87 12.84
N GLU A 104 -11.50 15.16 13.39
CA GLU A 104 -12.61 14.19 13.40
C GLU A 104 -12.96 13.69 11.98
N GLN A 105 -12.81 14.55 10.97
CA GLN A 105 -13.01 14.21 9.56
C GLN A 105 -11.94 13.22 9.06
N GLU A 106 -10.67 13.42 9.41
CA GLU A 106 -9.58 12.50 9.06
C GLU A 106 -9.78 11.14 9.74
N ILE A 107 -10.15 11.11 11.02
CA ILE A 107 -10.48 9.86 11.74
C ILE A 107 -11.63 9.12 11.04
N LYS A 108 -12.69 9.84 10.64
CA LYS A 108 -13.82 9.25 9.90
C LYS A 108 -13.38 8.67 8.56
N ARG A 109 -12.53 9.37 7.80
CA ARG A 109 -11.98 8.89 6.53
C ARG A 109 -11.12 7.65 6.70
N MET A 110 -10.18 7.67 7.65
CA MET A 110 -9.33 6.51 7.97
C MET A 110 -10.16 5.29 8.37
N ASN A 111 -11.19 5.48 9.21
CA ASN A 111 -12.09 4.41 9.60
C ASN A 111 -12.93 3.88 8.43
N ALA A 112 -13.39 4.76 7.54
CA ALA A 112 -14.12 4.35 6.34
C ALA A 112 -13.23 3.55 5.38
N GLU A 113 -11.99 4.00 5.17
CA GLU A 113 -10.99 3.32 4.35
C GLU A 113 -10.62 1.95 4.94
N ALA A 114 -10.35 1.88 6.25
CA ALA A 114 -10.09 0.61 6.93
C ALA A 114 -11.28 -0.36 6.83
N ARG A 115 -12.52 0.14 6.90
CA ARG A 115 -13.72 -0.70 6.71
C ARG A 115 -13.85 -1.22 5.28
N LEU A 116 -13.55 -0.37 4.29
CA LEU A 116 -13.55 -0.75 2.87
C LEU A 116 -12.51 -1.85 2.61
N GLU A 117 -11.30 -1.67 3.14
CA GLU A 117 -10.20 -2.64 2.96
C GLU A 117 -10.52 -3.98 3.64
N ASN A 118 -11.05 -3.94 4.87
CA ASN A 118 -11.54 -5.15 5.53
C ASN A 118 -12.66 -5.84 4.75
N ALA A 119 -13.55 -5.09 4.09
CA ALA A 119 -14.58 -5.66 3.24
C ALA A 119 -14.00 -6.33 1.99
N ARG A 120 -12.96 -5.75 1.37
CA ARG A 120 -12.23 -6.36 0.25
C ARG A 120 -11.55 -7.67 0.64
N VAL A 121 -10.86 -7.69 1.78
CA VAL A 121 -10.23 -8.91 2.31
C VAL A 121 -11.27 -10.01 2.53
N ARG A 122 -12.42 -9.69 3.15
CA ARG A 122 -13.51 -10.65 3.33
C ARG A 122 -14.03 -11.19 2.00
N LYS A 123 -14.23 -10.31 1.01
CA LYS A 123 -14.68 -10.70 -0.33
C LYS A 123 -13.68 -11.62 -1.04
N ALA A 124 -12.39 -11.30 -0.98
CA ALA A 124 -11.32 -12.13 -1.54
C ALA A 124 -11.27 -13.53 -0.87
N ASN A 125 -11.37 -13.57 0.46
CA ASN A 125 -11.44 -14.83 1.20
C ASN A 125 -12.66 -15.68 0.82
N THR A 126 -13.81 -15.05 0.54
CA THR A 126 -14.98 -15.77 0.04
C THR A 126 -14.69 -16.44 -1.30
N TYR A 127 -14.02 -15.76 -2.24
CA TYR A 127 -13.62 -16.37 -3.52
C TYR A 127 -12.67 -17.56 -3.33
N LEU A 128 -11.67 -17.46 -2.45
CA LEU A 128 -10.77 -18.57 -2.13
C LEU A 128 -11.47 -19.76 -1.46
N LYS A 129 -12.47 -19.49 -0.61
CA LYS A 129 -13.30 -20.57 -0.03
C LYS A 129 -14.11 -21.28 -1.12
N LEU A 130 -14.69 -20.53 -2.05
CA LEU A 130 -15.44 -21.10 -3.17
C LEU A 130 -14.54 -21.91 -4.12
N SER A 131 -13.28 -21.51 -4.33
CA SER A 131 -12.34 -22.28 -5.15
C SER A 131 -11.94 -23.62 -4.52
N ASN A 132 -12.13 -23.80 -3.22
CA ASN A 132 -11.81 -25.07 -2.54
C ASN A 132 -12.95 -26.08 -2.58
N VAL A 133 -14.08 -25.77 -3.22
CA VAL A 133 -15.19 -26.72 -3.38
C VAL A 133 -14.79 -27.84 -4.37
N ASP A 134 -14.92 -29.09 -3.96
CA ASP A 134 -14.44 -30.26 -4.73
C ASP A 134 -15.22 -30.50 -6.03
N THR A 135 -16.48 -30.08 -6.10
CA THR A 135 -17.32 -30.23 -7.29
C THR A 135 -16.95 -29.26 -8.41
N LEU A 136 -16.02 -28.32 -8.16
CA LEU A 136 -15.68 -27.26 -9.09
C LEU A 136 -14.52 -27.66 -10.02
N SER A 137 -14.63 -27.35 -11.31
CA SER A 137 -13.58 -27.65 -12.29
C SER A 137 -12.30 -26.84 -12.04
N LYS A 138 -11.15 -27.31 -12.58
CA LYS A 138 -9.84 -26.64 -12.41
C LYS A 138 -9.84 -25.22 -13.00
N GLU A 139 -10.60 -25.01 -14.06
CA GLU A 139 -10.75 -23.73 -14.76
C GLU A 139 -11.50 -22.74 -13.87
N TYR A 140 -12.63 -23.15 -13.29
CA TYR A 140 -13.42 -22.31 -12.40
C TYR A 140 -12.67 -21.99 -11.10
N LYS A 141 -11.91 -22.94 -10.56
CA LYS A 141 -11.01 -22.69 -9.43
C LYS A 141 -10.00 -21.59 -9.76
N SER A 142 -9.35 -21.67 -10.91
CA SER A 142 -8.39 -20.66 -11.39
C SER A 142 -9.02 -19.26 -11.54
N ILE A 143 -10.25 -19.19 -12.09
CA ILE A 143 -10.99 -17.92 -12.22
C ILE A 143 -11.27 -17.29 -10.86
N LEU A 144 -11.69 -18.08 -9.87
CA LEU A 144 -11.96 -17.59 -8.52
C LEU A 144 -10.69 -17.12 -7.80
N VAL A 145 -9.57 -17.82 -7.96
CA VAL A 145 -8.26 -17.38 -7.43
C VAL A 145 -7.81 -16.07 -8.08
N ALA A 146 -8.00 -15.91 -9.40
CA ALA A 146 -7.74 -14.65 -10.10
C ALA A 146 -8.61 -13.51 -9.56
N LYS A 147 -9.91 -13.76 -9.34
CA LYS A 147 -10.83 -12.77 -8.78
C LYS A 147 -10.49 -12.37 -7.34
N ALA A 148 -10.01 -13.31 -6.53
CA ALA A 148 -9.52 -13.03 -5.19
C ALA A 148 -8.30 -12.09 -5.23
N SER A 149 -7.35 -12.39 -6.11
CA SER A 149 -6.13 -11.60 -6.31
C SER A 149 -6.42 -10.18 -6.80
N GLU A 150 -7.36 -10.04 -7.75
CA GLU A 150 -7.83 -8.75 -8.26
C GLU A 150 -8.52 -7.92 -7.16
N THR A 151 -9.32 -8.57 -6.31
CA THR A 151 -10.04 -7.89 -5.23
C THR A 151 -9.08 -7.33 -4.15
N LEU A 152 -7.95 -8.00 -3.92
CA LEU A 152 -6.91 -7.56 -2.98
C LEU A 152 -6.03 -6.44 -3.55
N SER A 153 -5.58 -6.60 -4.79
CA SER A 153 -4.64 -5.66 -5.42
C SER A 153 -5.33 -4.44 -6.05
N GLY A 154 -6.63 -4.53 -6.34
CA GLY A 154 -7.33 -3.53 -7.14
C GLY A 154 -6.99 -3.58 -8.64
N GLU A 155 -6.06 -4.44 -9.04
CA GLU A 155 -5.58 -4.58 -10.42
C GLU A 155 -5.68 -6.04 -10.88
N LYS A 156 -5.81 -6.23 -12.19
CA LYS A 156 -5.93 -7.56 -12.76
C LYS A 156 -4.54 -8.19 -12.92
N ILE A 157 -4.05 -8.85 -11.86
CA ILE A 157 -2.71 -9.43 -11.82
C ILE A 157 -2.60 -10.76 -12.58
N LEU A 158 -3.64 -11.60 -12.52
CA LEU A 158 -3.62 -12.92 -13.15
C LEU A 158 -4.41 -12.89 -14.47
N PRO A 159 -3.79 -13.26 -15.61
CA PRO A 159 -4.54 -13.47 -16.84
C PRO A 159 -5.53 -14.62 -16.62
N TYR A 160 -6.78 -14.43 -17.05
CA TYR A 160 -7.73 -15.54 -17.08
C TYR A 160 -7.17 -16.63 -17.99
N ALA A 161 -7.26 -17.90 -17.58
CA ALA A 161 -7.02 -19.03 -18.48
C ALA A 161 -8.04 -18.94 -19.62
N LYS A 162 -7.62 -18.38 -20.75
CA LYS A 162 -8.43 -18.39 -21.96
C LYS A 162 -8.20 -19.74 -22.63
N SER A 163 -9.19 -20.63 -22.61
CA SER A 163 -9.45 -21.41 -23.83
C SER A 163 -10.04 -20.37 -24.78
N GLU A 164 -9.16 -19.77 -25.58
CA GLU A 164 -9.48 -18.63 -26.47
C GLU A 164 -10.03 -19.11 -27.82
N GLN A 165 -10.39 -20.39 -27.94
CA GLN A 165 -10.98 -20.94 -29.14
C GLN A 165 -12.49 -20.78 -29.06
N GLN A 166 -13.08 -20.17 -30.09
CA GLN A 166 -14.52 -20.05 -30.21
C GLN A 166 -15.11 -21.47 -30.30
N THR A 167 -15.90 -21.85 -29.30
CA THR A 167 -16.49 -23.19 -29.25
C THR A 167 -17.93 -23.20 -29.76
N TYR A 168 -18.27 -24.26 -30.50
CA TYR A 168 -19.58 -24.48 -31.09
C TYR A 168 -20.26 -25.67 -30.40
N SER A 169 -21.55 -25.53 -30.10
CA SER A 169 -22.36 -26.69 -29.72
C SER A 169 -22.72 -27.52 -30.97
N ALA A 170 -23.09 -28.79 -30.78
CA ALA A 170 -23.66 -29.61 -31.86
C ALA A 170 -24.88 -28.93 -32.51
N LYS A 171 -25.61 -28.10 -31.76
CA LYS A 171 -26.72 -27.31 -32.29
C LYS A 171 -26.24 -26.19 -33.21
N ASN A 172 -25.20 -25.46 -32.82
CA ASN A 172 -24.65 -24.37 -33.62
C ASN A 172 -24.07 -24.91 -34.94
N LEU A 173 -23.34 -26.03 -34.89
CA LEU A 173 -22.84 -26.68 -36.10
C LEU A 173 -23.99 -27.24 -36.96
N GLY A 174 -25.03 -27.78 -36.33
CA GLY A 174 -26.23 -28.22 -37.03
C GLY A 174 -26.88 -27.08 -37.83
N GLU A 175 -27.06 -25.92 -37.20
CA GLU A 175 -27.58 -24.71 -37.86
C GLU A 175 -26.65 -24.23 -38.99
N MET A 176 -25.32 -24.26 -38.77
CA MET A 176 -24.30 -23.86 -39.74
C MET A 176 -24.32 -24.72 -41.01
N PHE A 177 -24.48 -26.04 -40.85
CA PHE A 177 -24.47 -27.00 -41.96
C PHE A 177 -25.87 -27.41 -42.44
N GLY A 178 -26.94 -26.80 -41.92
CA GLY A 178 -28.32 -27.15 -42.28
C GLY A 178 -28.74 -28.57 -41.88
N VAL A 179 -28.15 -29.13 -40.83
CA VAL A 179 -28.41 -30.50 -40.35
C VAL A 179 -28.87 -30.52 -38.88
N SER A 180 -29.47 -31.63 -38.44
CA SER A 180 -29.88 -31.74 -37.04
C SER A 180 -28.66 -31.86 -36.10
N PRO A 181 -28.76 -31.38 -34.85
CA PRO A 181 -27.69 -31.52 -33.86
C PRO A 181 -27.30 -32.99 -33.61
N GLN A 182 -28.28 -33.90 -33.68
CA GLN A 182 -28.07 -35.34 -33.55
C GLN A 182 -27.21 -35.89 -34.69
N ARG A 183 -27.38 -35.38 -35.93
CA ARG A 183 -26.59 -35.79 -37.09
C ARG A 183 -25.12 -35.40 -36.94
N ILE A 184 -24.83 -34.20 -36.41
CA ILE A 184 -23.46 -33.79 -36.05
C ILE A 184 -22.87 -34.76 -35.02
N GLY A 185 -23.62 -35.11 -33.98
CA GLY A 185 -23.17 -36.05 -32.95
C GLY A 185 -22.87 -37.46 -33.50
N LEU A 186 -23.66 -37.95 -34.45
CA LEU A 186 -23.44 -39.24 -35.10
C LEU A 186 -22.21 -39.24 -36.00
N ILE A 187 -22.02 -38.19 -36.80
CA ILE A 187 -20.89 -38.07 -37.72
C ILE A 187 -19.58 -37.96 -36.94
N THR A 188 -19.53 -37.09 -35.94
CA THR A 188 -18.33 -36.88 -35.12
C THR A 188 -17.94 -38.14 -34.34
N ASN A 189 -18.92 -38.91 -33.85
CA ASN A 189 -18.66 -40.23 -33.27
C ASN A 189 -18.14 -41.23 -34.31
N LYS A 190 -18.79 -41.32 -35.48
CA LYS A 190 -18.43 -42.28 -36.54
C LYS A 190 -17.01 -42.05 -37.09
N HIS A 191 -16.60 -40.80 -37.18
CA HIS A 191 -15.30 -40.39 -37.71
C HIS A 191 -14.26 -40.09 -36.61
N ASN A 192 -14.56 -40.42 -35.35
CA ASN A 192 -13.68 -40.21 -34.19
C ASN A 192 -13.18 -38.76 -34.03
N LEU A 193 -14.02 -37.78 -34.32
CA LEU A 193 -13.68 -36.35 -34.27
C LEU A 193 -13.86 -35.73 -32.87
N LYS A 194 -14.20 -36.53 -31.85
CA LYS A 194 -14.32 -36.07 -30.46
C LYS A 194 -13.01 -36.24 -29.71
N ILE A 195 -12.00 -35.53 -30.20
CA ILE A 195 -10.64 -35.53 -29.66
C ILE A 195 -10.25 -34.10 -29.26
N GLU A 196 -9.23 -33.96 -28.41
CA GLU A 196 -8.77 -32.66 -27.89
C GLU A 196 -8.40 -31.66 -28.99
N GLU A 197 -8.01 -32.12 -30.19
CA GLU A 197 -7.71 -31.27 -31.35
C GLU A 197 -8.95 -30.55 -31.92
N TYR A 198 -10.13 -31.17 -31.81
CA TYR A 198 -11.37 -30.70 -32.44
C TYR A 198 -12.41 -30.21 -31.43
N GLY A 199 -12.10 -30.26 -30.14
CA GLY A 199 -12.99 -29.76 -29.11
C GLY A 199 -12.66 -30.27 -27.72
N GLU A 200 -13.48 -29.88 -26.77
CA GLU A 200 -13.32 -30.21 -25.36
C GLU A 200 -14.67 -30.59 -24.72
N TRP A 201 -14.62 -31.41 -23.68
CA TRP A 201 -15.80 -31.83 -22.93
C TRP A 201 -16.17 -30.78 -21.89
N TYR A 202 -17.38 -30.23 -22.01
CA TYR A 202 -17.97 -29.34 -21.00
C TYR A 202 -18.99 -30.09 -20.16
N ARG A 203 -19.04 -29.77 -18.87
CA ARG A 203 -20.13 -30.22 -17.99
C ARG A 203 -21.24 -29.19 -18.04
N ASP A 204 -22.29 -29.51 -18.78
CA ASP A 204 -23.49 -28.67 -18.88
C ASP A 204 -24.55 -29.13 -17.87
N LYS A 205 -25.36 -28.20 -17.38
CA LYS A 205 -26.55 -28.54 -16.58
C LYS A 205 -27.60 -29.21 -17.47
N SER A 206 -28.18 -30.32 -17.01
CA SER A 206 -29.31 -30.93 -17.70
C SER A 206 -30.48 -29.94 -17.84
N ARG A 207 -31.09 -29.91 -19.03
CA ARG A 207 -32.25 -29.04 -19.31
C ARG A 207 -33.47 -29.35 -18.45
N TYR A 208 -33.59 -30.59 -17.97
CA TYR A 208 -34.80 -31.10 -17.29
C TYR A 208 -34.51 -31.68 -15.90
N SER A 209 -33.27 -31.57 -15.42
CA SER A 209 -32.87 -32.14 -14.13
C SER A 209 -31.77 -31.29 -13.49
N SER A 210 -31.60 -31.42 -12.18
CA SER A 210 -30.48 -30.86 -11.43
C SER A 210 -29.15 -31.59 -11.67
N LYS A 211 -29.14 -32.67 -12.46
CA LYS A 211 -27.93 -33.44 -12.83
C LYS A 211 -27.07 -32.70 -13.87
N GLU A 212 -25.76 -32.85 -13.76
CA GLU A 212 -24.79 -32.43 -14.78
C GLU A 212 -24.64 -33.53 -15.85
N ILE A 213 -24.45 -33.13 -17.10
CA ILE A 213 -24.26 -34.03 -18.25
C ILE A 213 -23.07 -33.52 -19.07
N ASP A 214 -22.21 -34.44 -19.50
CA ASP A 214 -21.08 -34.12 -20.37
C ASP A 214 -21.55 -33.81 -21.80
N SER A 215 -21.08 -32.69 -22.33
CA SER A 215 -21.47 -32.10 -23.60
C SER A 215 -20.20 -31.67 -24.34
N PHE A 216 -19.92 -32.28 -25.49
CA PHE A 216 -18.74 -31.95 -26.27
C PHE A 216 -18.94 -30.62 -27.02
N ARG A 217 -18.02 -29.68 -26.85
CA ARG A 217 -17.97 -28.41 -27.57
C ARG A 217 -16.86 -28.47 -28.59
N TYR A 218 -17.18 -28.12 -29.83
CA TYR A 218 -16.27 -28.24 -30.95
C TYR A 218 -15.52 -26.94 -31.20
N PHE A 219 -14.24 -27.02 -31.55
CA PHE A 219 -13.48 -25.87 -32.04
C PHE A 219 -13.76 -25.62 -33.53
N ASP A 220 -13.38 -24.45 -34.01
CA ASP A 220 -13.40 -24.09 -35.44
C ASP A 220 -12.59 -25.07 -36.31
N SER A 221 -11.54 -25.68 -35.75
CA SER A 221 -10.70 -26.70 -36.40
C SER A 221 -11.48 -27.91 -36.93
N VAL A 222 -12.68 -28.21 -36.39
CA VAL A 222 -13.51 -29.34 -36.86
C VAL A 222 -14.28 -29.02 -38.15
N ILE A 223 -14.50 -27.74 -38.44
CA ILE A 223 -15.38 -27.28 -39.54
C ILE A 223 -14.92 -27.83 -40.89
N PRO A 224 -13.63 -27.73 -41.30
CA PRO A 224 -13.18 -28.26 -42.59
C PRO A 224 -13.40 -29.77 -42.73
N ARG A 225 -13.27 -30.52 -41.62
CA ARG A 225 -13.47 -31.96 -41.62
C ARG A 225 -14.95 -32.33 -41.74
N LEU A 226 -15.84 -31.53 -41.13
CA LEU A 226 -17.28 -31.68 -41.29
C LEU A 226 -17.75 -31.30 -42.70
N GLU A 227 -17.18 -30.25 -43.31
CA GLU A 227 -17.44 -29.88 -44.72
C GLU A 227 -17.14 -31.04 -45.67
N GLU A 228 -15.97 -31.66 -45.52
CA GLU A 228 -15.54 -32.82 -46.32
C GLU A 228 -16.49 -34.02 -46.17
N ILE A 229 -16.90 -34.34 -44.93
CA ILE A 229 -17.75 -35.51 -44.66
C ILE A 229 -19.21 -35.27 -45.09
N LEU A 230 -19.69 -34.03 -44.97
CA LEU A 230 -21.05 -33.66 -45.34
C LEU A 230 -21.20 -33.37 -46.85
N GLY A 231 -20.08 -33.29 -47.59
CA GLY A 231 -20.07 -33.01 -49.02
C GLY A 231 -20.55 -31.60 -49.36
N VAL A 232 -20.31 -30.65 -48.47
CA VAL A 232 -20.66 -29.23 -48.70
C VAL A 232 -19.48 -28.58 -49.42
N ASP A 233 -19.50 -28.61 -50.75
CA ASP A 233 -18.54 -27.87 -51.56
C ASP A 233 -18.69 -26.37 -51.30
N LYS A 234 -17.54 -25.65 -51.19
CA LYS A 234 -17.49 -24.19 -51.16
C LYS A 234 -18.13 -23.61 -52.42
N SER A 235 -19.44 -23.42 -52.37
CA SER A 235 -20.21 -22.74 -53.38
C SER A 235 -20.41 -21.30 -52.93
N SER A 236 -19.51 -20.44 -53.43
CA SER A 236 -19.61 -18.98 -53.59
C SER A 236 -19.89 -18.11 -52.36
#